data_AF-A0A7Y7CM03-F1
#
_entry.id   AF-A0A7Y7CM03-F1
#
_cell.length_a   1.000
_cell.length_b   1.000
_cell.length_c   1.000
_cell.angle_alpha   90.00
_cell.angle_beta   90.00
_cell.angle_gamma   90.00
#
_symmetry.space_group_name_H-M   'P 1'
#
loop_
_entity.id
_entity.type
_entity.pdbx_description
1 polymer ?
#
loop_
_entity_poly.entity_id
_entity_poly.type
_entity_poly.pdbx_seq_one_letter_code
_entity_poly.pdbx_strand_id
1 'polypeptide(L)' 'VPKIVDWYMDGKINIDDLITHTMPLDKINDAFHLMHEGESIRSVVIY' A
#
# COMPACT_ATOMS: atom_id res chain seq x y z
N VAL A 1 18.24 -3.79 -12.44
CA VAL A 1 16.98 -3.00 -12.40
C VAL A 1 15.86 -3.95 -12.03
N PRO A 2 14.98 -3.63 -11.07
CA PRO A 2 14.18 -4.64 -10.38
C PRO A 2 13.08 -5.17 -11.32
N LYS A 3 13.15 -6.44 -11.72
CA LYS A 3 12.19 -7.09 -12.64
C LYS A 3 10.72 -6.96 -12.23
N ILE A 4 10.46 -6.75 -10.94
CA ILE A 4 9.11 -6.54 -10.37
C ILE A 4 8.51 -5.21 -10.84
N VAL A 5 9.33 -4.16 -10.93
CA VAL A 5 8.89 -2.86 -11.45
C VAL A 5 8.56 -2.98 -12.93
N ASP A 6 9.41 -3.66 -13.70
CA ASP A 6 9.17 -3.90 -15.13
C ASP A 6 7.84 -4.66 -15.35
N TRP A 7 7.54 -5.67 -14.52
CA TRP A 7 6.28 -6.41 -14.60
C TRP A 7 5.05 -5.61 -14.17
N TYR A 8 5.20 -4.66 -13.24
CA TYR A 8 4.14 -3.71 -12.90
C TYR A 8 3.89 -2.74 -14.06
N MET A 9 4.95 -2.18 -14.64
CA MET A 9 4.87 -1.25 -15.77
C MET A 9 4.35 -1.92 -17.05
N ASP A 10 4.65 -3.21 -17.24
CA ASP A 10 4.11 -4.08 -18.30
C ASP A 10 2.64 -4.49 -18.06
N GLY A 11 2.04 -4.16 -16.91
CA GLY A 11 0.67 -4.56 -16.53
C GLY A 11 0.51 -6.06 -16.24
N LYS A 12 1.61 -6.79 -16.05
CA LYS A 12 1.60 -8.24 -15.72
C LYS A 12 1.29 -8.50 -14.24
N ILE A 13 1.38 -7.48 -13.39
CA ILE A 13 1.08 -7.53 -11.96
C ILE A 13 0.25 -6.30 -11.58
N ASN A 14 -0.99 -6.54 -11.13
CA ASN A 14 -1.80 -5.49 -10.50
C ASN A 14 -1.39 -5.33 -9.03
N ILE A 15 -0.52 -4.35 -8.77
CA ILE A 15 -0.15 -3.98 -7.38
C ILE A 15 -1.24 -3.09 -6.77
N ASP A 16 -1.96 -2.33 -7.59
CA ASP A 16 -2.95 -1.34 -7.13
C ASP A 16 -4.15 -1.99 -6.44
N ASP A 17 -4.62 -3.15 -6.93
CA ASP A 17 -5.71 -3.92 -6.32
C ASP A 17 -5.36 -4.46 -4.92
N LEU A 18 -4.07 -4.45 -4.55
CA LEU A 18 -3.60 -4.86 -3.23
C LEU A 18 -3.58 -3.70 -2.23
N ILE A 19 -3.82 -2.46 -2.67
CA ILE A 19 -3.82 -1.27 -1.82
C ILE A 19 -5.26 -1.03 -1.36
N THR A 20 -5.59 -1.42 -0.13
CA THR A 20 -6.96 -1.29 0.39
C THR A 20 -7.20 0.06 1.06
N HIS A 21 -6.15 0.68 1.60
CA HIS A 21 -6.24 1.98 2.27
C HIS A 21 -5.06 2.88 1.88
N THR A 22 -5.36 4.13 1.51
CA THR A 22 -4.37 5.19 1.34
C THR A 22 -4.61 6.26 2.40
N MET A 23 -3.55 6.63 3.11
CA MET A 23 -3.63 7.61 4.20
C MET A 23 -2.52 8.64 4.05
N PRO A 24 -2.78 9.93 4.36
CA PRO A 24 -1.75 10.95 4.38
C PRO A 24 -0.77 10.70 5.53
N LEU A 25 0.50 11.10 5.36
CA LEU A 25 1.55 10.96 6.38
C LEU A 25 1.14 11.52 7.75
N ASP A 26 0.34 12.57 7.76
CA ASP A 26 -0.21 13.24 8.94
C ASP A 26 -1.00 12.29 9.85
N LYS A 27 -1.54 11.21 9.27
CA LYS A 27 -2.35 10.18 9.95
C LYS A 27 -1.63 8.84 10.09
N ILE A 28 -0.31 8.84 10.06
CA ILE A 28 0.49 7.61 10.16
C ILE A 28 0.19 6.81 11.44
N ASN A 29 -0.08 7.48 12.56
CA ASN A 29 -0.40 6.81 13.83
C ASN A 29 -1.74 6.06 13.75
N ASP A 30 -2.74 6.63 13.08
CA ASP A 30 -4.03 5.97 12.83
C ASP A 30 -3.83 4.75 11.91
N ALA A 31 -2.95 4.88 10.91
CA ALA A 31 -2.60 3.76 10.02
C ALA A 31 -1.95 2.59 10.80
N PHE A 32 -1.06 2.90 11.75
CA PHE A 32 -0.46 1.87 12.64
C PHE A 32 -1.49 1.25 13.58
N HIS A 33 -2.47 2.01 14.06
CA HIS A 33 -3.55 1.49 14.89
C HIS A 33 -4.40 0.48 14.12
N LEU A 34 -4.85 0.86 12.91
CA LEU A 34 -5.62 0.01 12.00
C LEU A 34 -4.87 -1.27 11.58
N MET A 35 -3.54 -1.21 11.46
CA MET A 35 -2.71 -2.39 11.24
C MET A 35 -2.66 -3.33 12.45
N HIS A 36 -2.65 -2.79 13.67
CA HIS A 36 -2.55 -3.57 14.91
C HIS A 36 -3.89 -4.23 15.29
N GLU A 37 -5.00 -3.56 15.00
CA GLU A 37 -6.35 -4.09 15.21
C GLU A 37 -6.74 -5.14 14.16
N GLY A 38 -5.94 -5.30 13.10
CA GLY A 38 -6.18 -6.27 12.03
C GLY A 38 -7.25 -5.87 11.03
N GLU A 39 -7.72 -4.62 11.07
CA GLU A 39 -8.71 -4.08 10.13
C GLU A 39 -8.10 -3.66 8.78
N SER A 40 -6.77 -3.51 8.69
CA SER A 40 -6.07 -3.22 7.43
C SER A 40 -5.17 -4.37 6.97
N ILE A 41 -5.43 -4.86 5.76
CA ILE A 41 -4.59 -5.86 5.06
C ILE A 41 -3.35 -5.20 4.43
N ARG A 42 -3.46 -3.93 3.96
CA ARG A 42 -2.35 -3.17 3.37
C ARG A 42 -2.65 -1.67 3.30
N SER A 43 -1.94 -0.87 4.12
CA SER A 43 -2.01 0.59 4.10
C SER A 43 -0.81 1.19 3.35
N VAL A 44 -1.05 2.14 2.45
CA VAL A 44 0.00 2.91 1.77
C VAL A 44 -0.03 4.35 2.28
N VAL A 45 1.10 4.82 2.78
CA VAL A 45 1.27 6.20 3.26
C VAL A 45 1.83 7.05 2.13
N ILE A 46 1.13 8.12 1.78
CA ILE A 46 1.49 9.03 0.69
C ILE A 46 1.98 10.36 1.30
N TYR A 47 3.05 10.93 0.74
CA TYR A 47 3.66 12.22 1.10
C TYR A 47 3.49 13.22 -0.04
#